data_AF-A0A1F8F2G0-F1
#
_entry.id   AF-A0A1F8F2G0-F1
#
_cell.length_a   1.000
_cell.length_b   1.000
_cell.length_c   1.000
_cell.angle_alpha   90.00
_cell.angle_beta   90.00
_cell.angle_gamma   90.00
#
_symmetry.space_group_name_H-M   'P 1'
#
loop_
_entity.id
_entity.type
_entity.pdbx_description
1 polymer ?
#
loop_
_entity_poly.entity_id
_entity_poly.type
_entity_poly.pdbx_seq_one_letter_code
_entity_poly.pdbx_strand_id
1 'polypeptide(L)'
;MNIAVLLYDQLSSIRPLPFSLSDLLLVVYFHDIEKPWKYELREDGQLYYKPSMQTKEGHQQFRMAKLKSYGIVFTPEQENGMKYAEGELNDYSNRHRVMGPLACAAHMCDVCSARLWFNHPMENNDPWPGAKRIRD
;
A
#
# COMPACT_ATOMS: atom_id res chain seq x y z
N MET A 1 -5.76 -6.16 5.20
CA MET A 1 -5.79 -7.04 4.00
C MET A 1 -7.17 -7.61 3.69
N ASN A 2 -8.17 -7.54 4.59
CA ASN A 2 -9.50 -8.09 4.33
C ASN A 2 -10.27 -7.38 3.20
N ILE A 3 -10.02 -6.09 2.98
CA ILE A 3 -10.55 -5.33 1.84
C ILE A 3 -10.07 -5.93 0.50
N ALA A 4 -8.80 -6.33 0.40
CA ALA A 4 -8.25 -6.88 -0.84
C ALA A 4 -8.89 -8.23 -1.20
N VAL A 5 -9.09 -9.11 -0.22
CA VAL A 5 -9.80 -10.39 -0.42
C VAL A 5 -11.23 -10.14 -0.88
N LEU A 6 -11.97 -9.29 -0.15
CA LEU A 6 -13.37 -8.98 -0.48
C LEU A 6 -13.49 -8.37 -1.88
N LEU A 7 -12.65 -7.39 -2.22
CA LEU A 7 -12.68 -6.75 -3.54
C LEU A 7 -12.30 -7.75 -4.65
N TYR A 8 -11.28 -8.58 -4.44
CA TYR A 8 -10.88 -9.59 -5.41
C TYR A 8 -12.01 -10.58 -5.70
N ASP A 9 -12.63 -11.14 -4.66
CA ASP A 9 -13.70 -12.12 -4.79
C ASP A 9 -14.90 -11.54 -5.54
N GLN A 10 -15.32 -10.32 -5.18
CA GLN A 10 -16.45 -9.68 -5.84
C GLN A 10 -16.13 -9.35 -7.31
N LEU A 11 -14.98 -8.75 -7.60
CA LEU A 11 -14.62 -8.38 -8.97
C LEU A 11 -14.41 -9.62 -9.86
N SER A 12 -13.72 -10.65 -9.34
CA SER A 12 -13.45 -11.89 -10.08
C SER A 12 -14.72 -12.69 -10.39
N SER A 13 -15.74 -12.62 -9.53
CA SER A 13 -17.05 -13.24 -9.78
C SER A 13 -17.80 -12.60 -10.95
N ILE A 14 -17.52 -11.33 -11.25
CA ILE A 14 -18.18 -10.58 -12.33
C ILE A 14 -17.42 -10.75 -13.64
N ARG A 15 -16.08 -10.62 -13.62
CA ARG A 15 -15.21 -10.80 -14.79
C ARG A 15 -13.85 -11.37 -14.38
N PRO A 16 -13.20 -12.19 -15.23
CA PRO A 16 -11.85 -12.66 -14.98
C PRO A 16 -10.87 -11.49 -14.73
N LEU A 17 -10.09 -11.60 -13.67
CA LEU A 17 -9.00 -10.67 -13.37
C LEU A 17 -7.68 -11.21 -13.95
N PRO A 18 -6.80 -10.36 -14.50
CA PRO A 18 -5.55 -10.79 -15.11
C PRO A 18 -4.43 -11.09 -14.08
N PHE A 19 -4.72 -10.98 -12.79
CA PHE A 19 -3.80 -11.22 -11.67
C PHE A 19 -4.44 -12.14 -10.63
N SER A 20 -3.62 -12.77 -9.80
CA SER A 20 -4.10 -13.63 -8.72
C SER A 20 -4.41 -12.83 -7.45
N LEU A 21 -5.19 -13.42 -6.54
CA LEU A 21 -5.35 -12.85 -5.20
C LEU A 21 -4.00 -12.69 -4.50
N SER A 22 -3.09 -13.65 -4.67
CA SER A 22 -1.74 -13.60 -4.10
C SER A 22 -0.94 -12.39 -4.58
N ASP A 23 -1.04 -12.02 -5.86
CA ASP A 23 -0.38 -10.82 -6.40
C ASP A 23 -0.92 -9.54 -5.74
N LEU A 24 -2.24 -9.44 -5.60
CA LEU A 24 -2.89 -8.30 -4.94
C LEU A 24 -2.47 -8.19 -3.48
N LEU A 25 -2.51 -9.31 -2.74
CA LEU A 25 -2.11 -9.34 -1.34
C LEU A 25 -0.63 -8.97 -1.16
N LEU A 26 0.25 -9.45 -2.04
CA LEU A 26 1.67 -9.12 -2.03
C LEU A 26 1.90 -7.62 -2.24
N VAL A 27 1.28 -7.01 -3.26
CA VAL A 27 1.41 -5.57 -3.52
C VAL A 27 0.85 -4.76 -2.35
N VAL A 28 -0.37 -5.07 -1.88
CA VAL A 28 -1.00 -4.34 -0.77
C VAL A 28 -0.19 -4.49 0.53
N TYR A 29 0.45 -5.63 0.77
CA TYR A 29 1.28 -5.83 1.95
C TYR A 29 2.58 -5.01 1.89
N PHE A 30 3.24 -4.99 0.73
CA PHE A 30 4.56 -4.38 0.60
C PHE A 30 4.55 -2.91 0.19
N HIS A 31 3.45 -2.37 -0.34
CA HIS A 31 3.44 -1.00 -0.87
C HIS A 31 3.88 0.04 0.16
N ASP A 32 3.68 -0.20 1.46
CA ASP A 32 4.06 0.72 2.54
C ASP A 32 5.17 0.18 3.46
N ILE A 33 5.94 -0.81 2.99
CA ILE A 33 6.97 -1.46 3.83
C ILE A 33 8.04 -0.49 4.33
N GLU A 34 8.21 0.69 3.76
CA GLU A 34 9.21 1.65 4.21
C GLU A 34 8.83 2.37 5.52
N LYS A 35 7.55 2.34 5.92
CA LYS A 35 7.02 3.07 7.09
C LYS A 35 7.81 2.84 8.39
N PRO A 36 8.18 1.62 8.79
CA PRO A 36 8.96 1.41 10.02
C PRO A 36 10.38 2.01 9.98
N TRP A 37 10.93 2.24 8.79
CA TRP A 37 12.32 2.68 8.62
C TRP A 37 12.47 4.16 8.28
N LYS A 38 11.40 4.84 7.85
CA LYS A 38 11.47 6.24 7.41
C LYS A 38 11.62 7.25 8.54
N TYR A 39 11.42 6.81 9.79
CA TYR A 39 11.56 7.64 10.99
C TYR A 39 12.83 7.31 11.78
N GLU A 40 13.39 8.32 12.44
CA GLU A 40 14.46 8.21 13.44
C GLU A 40 14.01 8.90 14.74
N LEU A 41 14.32 8.27 15.88
CA LEU A 41 14.10 8.88 17.20
C LEU A 41 15.31 9.76 17.53
N ARG A 42 15.09 11.04 17.80
CA ARG A 42 16.16 11.98 18.19
C ARG A 42 16.22 12.17 19.71
N GLU A 43 17.23 12.91 20.16
CA GLU A 43 17.51 13.15 21.60
C GLU A 43 16.34 13.83 22.33
N ASP A 44 15.50 14.57 21.61
CA ASP A 44 14.28 15.20 22.13
C ASP A 44 13.10 14.22 22.32
N GLY A 45 13.30 12.93 22.01
CA GLY A 45 12.29 11.89 22.11
C GLY A 45 11.23 11.94 21.00
N GLN A 46 11.41 12.76 19.96
CA GLN A 46 10.47 12.87 18.83
C GLN A 46 10.95 12.06 17.61
N LEU A 47 9.98 11.65 16.78
CA LEU A 47 10.24 10.95 15.52
C LEU A 47 10.41 11.95 14.37
N TYR A 48 11.51 11.84 13.64
CA TYR A 48 11.82 12.68 12.48
C TYR A 48 11.97 11.85 11.21
N TYR A 49 11.65 12.44 10.07
CA TYR A 49 11.93 11.81 8.77
C TYR A 49 13.43 11.74 8.51
N LYS A 50 13.90 10.56 8.13
CA LYS A 50 15.29 10.38 7.67
C LYS A 50 15.53 11.18 6.39
N PRO A 51 16.63 11.95 6.28
CA PRO A 51 16.94 12.75 5.09
C PRO A 51 16.92 11.94 3.78
N SER A 52 17.38 10.68 3.81
CA SER A 52 17.40 9.79 2.64
C SER A 52 16.02 9.30 2.17
N MET A 53 14.96 9.56 2.93
CA MET A 53 13.60 9.08 2.68
C MET A 53 12.58 10.22 2.79
N GLN A 54 12.96 11.43 2.37
CA GLN A 54 12.04 12.58 2.33
C GLN A 54 11.22 12.64 1.04
N THR A 55 11.66 11.97 -0.03
CA THR A 55 10.99 11.99 -1.33
C THR A 55 10.30 10.64 -1.64
N LYS A 56 9.30 10.66 -2.53
CA LYS A 56 8.62 9.45 -3.00
C LYS A 56 9.58 8.50 -3.72
N GLU A 57 10.52 9.06 -4.47
CA GLU A 57 11.58 8.30 -5.13
C GLU A 57 12.47 7.60 -4.11
N GLY A 58 12.82 8.29 -3.01
CA GLY A 58 13.55 7.70 -1.89
C GLY A 58 12.79 6.55 -1.22
N HIS A 59 11.47 6.68 -1.07
CA HIS A 59 10.61 5.60 -0.57
C HIS A 59 10.63 4.41 -1.51
N GLN A 60 10.43 4.63 -2.81
CA GLN A 60 10.45 3.56 -3.81
C GLN A 60 11.79 2.83 -3.84
N GLN A 61 12.91 3.57 -3.87
CA GLN A 61 14.26 2.99 -3.84
C GLN A 61 14.48 2.14 -2.58
N PHE A 62 14.05 2.63 -1.41
CA PHE A 62 14.13 1.85 -0.18
C PHE A 62 13.31 0.56 -0.25
N ARG A 63 12.04 0.63 -0.68
CA ARG A 63 11.16 -0.54 -0.81
C ARG A 63 11.82 -1.60 -1.70
N MET A 64 12.30 -1.21 -2.88
CA MET A 64 12.94 -2.14 -3.83
C MET A 64 14.24 -2.74 -3.29
N ALA A 65 15.09 -1.93 -2.66
CA ALA A 65 16.34 -2.41 -2.05
C ALA A 65 16.06 -3.38 -0.89
N LYS A 66 15.05 -3.07 -0.06
CA LYS A 66 14.65 -3.91 1.06
C LYS A 66 14.13 -5.26 0.57
N LEU A 67 13.20 -5.28 -0.38
CA LEU A 67 12.67 -6.52 -0.97
C LEU A 67 13.79 -7.39 -1.56
N LYS A 68 14.70 -6.78 -2.33
CA LYS A 68 15.86 -7.46 -2.90
C LYS A 68 16.75 -8.10 -1.83
N SER A 69 16.93 -7.45 -0.68
CA SER A 69 17.74 -8.01 0.43
C SER A 69 17.13 -9.27 1.06
N TYR A 70 15.82 -9.50 0.92
CA TYR A 70 15.15 -10.74 1.34
C TYR A 70 14.99 -11.76 0.20
N GLY A 71 15.62 -11.52 -0.96
CA GLY A 71 15.49 -12.39 -2.13
C GLY A 71 14.12 -12.33 -2.81
N ILE A 72 13.33 -11.29 -2.52
CA ILE A 72 12.02 -11.09 -3.13
C ILE A 72 12.21 -10.30 -4.43
N VAL A 73 11.80 -10.90 -5.55
CA VAL A 73 11.87 -10.29 -6.89
C VAL A 73 10.46 -10.18 -7.43
N PHE A 74 10.07 -8.97 -7.81
CA PHE A 74 8.74 -8.70 -8.34
C PHE A 74 8.68 -8.88 -9.86
N THR A 75 7.53 -9.32 -10.34
CA THR A 75 7.22 -9.28 -11.77
C THR A 75 6.98 -7.82 -12.21
N PRO A 76 7.09 -7.50 -13.51
CA PRO A 76 6.78 -6.15 -14.00
C PRO A 76 5.38 -5.65 -13.62
N GLU A 77 4.40 -6.56 -13.53
CA GLU A 77 3.05 -6.23 -13.10
C GLU A 77 2.98 -5.88 -11.60
N GLN A 78 3.69 -6.63 -10.75
CA GLN A 78 3.80 -6.32 -9.32
C GLN A 78 4.57 -5.03 -9.07
N GLU A 79 5.63 -4.75 -9.83
CA GLU A 79 6.34 -3.46 -9.79
C GLU A 79 5.44 -2.29 -10.17
N ASN A 80 4.61 -2.46 -11.20
CA ASN A 80 3.57 -1.49 -11.55
C ASN A 80 2.58 -1.30 -10.40
N GLY A 81 2.14 -2.41 -9.79
CA GLY A 81 1.32 -2.43 -8.57
C GLY A 81 1.90 -1.57 -7.45
N MET A 82 3.18 -1.78 -7.14
CA MET A 82 3.90 -1.03 -6.11
C MET A 82 4.07 0.45 -6.43
N LYS A 83 4.28 0.78 -7.71
CA LYS A 83 4.47 2.16 -8.16
C LYS A 83 3.18 2.98 -8.02
N TYR A 84 2.05 2.38 -8.37
CA TYR A 84 0.78 3.10 -8.53
C TYR A 84 -0.29 2.74 -7.49
N ALA A 85 0.06 2.02 -6.42
CA ALA A 85 -0.85 1.74 -5.29
C ALA A 85 -1.44 3.03 -4.67
N GLU A 86 -0.73 4.16 -4.70
CA GLU A 86 -1.21 5.45 -4.20
C GLU A 86 -1.86 6.33 -5.28
N GLY A 87 -2.05 5.82 -6.50
CA GLY A 87 -2.56 6.57 -7.65
C GLY A 87 -1.49 6.96 -8.68
N GLU A 88 -1.93 7.45 -9.85
CA GLU A 88 -1.03 7.86 -10.95
C GLU A 88 -0.33 9.19 -10.69
N LEU A 89 -0.94 10.09 -9.91
CA LEU A 89 -0.40 11.41 -9.57
C LEU A 89 0.08 12.17 -10.82
N ASN A 90 1.37 12.53 -10.88
CA ASN A 90 1.97 13.27 -11.98
C ASN A 90 2.12 12.43 -13.26
N ASP A 91 1.99 11.11 -13.19
CA ASP A 91 2.06 10.22 -14.35
C ASP A 91 0.71 10.09 -15.07
N TYR A 92 -0.38 10.68 -14.54
CA TYR A 92 -1.70 10.63 -15.17
C TYR A 92 -1.68 11.26 -16.56
N SER A 93 -2.22 10.55 -17.54
CA SER A 93 -2.36 11.04 -18.91
C SER A 93 -3.61 10.51 -19.58
N ASN A 94 -4.34 11.37 -20.29
CA ASN A 94 -5.45 10.93 -21.14
C ASN A 94 -4.98 10.21 -22.43
N ARG A 95 -3.67 10.18 -22.71
CA ARG A 95 -3.12 9.58 -23.95
C ARG A 95 -2.64 8.14 -23.78
N HIS A 96 -2.30 7.74 -22.56
CA HIS A 96 -1.76 6.40 -22.28
C HIS A 96 -2.12 6.00 -20.85
N ARG A 97 -2.38 4.70 -20.66
CA ARG A 97 -2.71 4.13 -19.34
C ARG A 97 -1.43 3.61 -18.70
N VAL A 98 -1.07 4.14 -17.53
CA VAL A 98 0.16 3.76 -16.82
C VAL A 98 -0.13 2.86 -15.62
N MET A 99 -1.27 3.05 -14.96
CA MET A 99 -1.76 2.15 -13.92
C MET A 99 -2.32 0.88 -14.56
N GLY A 100 -1.65 -0.25 -14.31
CA GLY A 100 -2.12 -1.57 -14.74
C GLY A 100 -3.27 -2.09 -13.87
N PRO A 101 -3.91 -3.21 -14.27
CA PRO A 101 -5.04 -3.77 -13.53
C PRO A 101 -4.74 -4.10 -12.07
N LEU A 102 -3.59 -4.72 -11.78
CA LEU A 102 -3.16 -5.02 -10.41
C LEU A 102 -2.97 -3.73 -9.57
N ALA A 103 -2.35 -2.71 -10.16
CA ALA A 103 -2.19 -1.42 -9.50
C ALA A 103 -3.53 -0.72 -9.22
N CYS A 104 -4.49 -0.81 -10.14
CA CYS A 104 -5.83 -0.28 -9.95
C CYS A 104 -6.52 -0.94 -8.74
N ALA A 105 -6.49 -2.26 -8.65
CA ALA A 105 -7.05 -2.99 -7.52
C ALA A 105 -6.32 -2.66 -6.20
N ALA A 106 -4.99 -2.55 -6.22
CA ALA A 106 -4.20 -2.13 -5.06
C ALA A 106 -4.58 -0.71 -4.60
N HIS A 107 -4.76 0.21 -5.55
CA HIS A 107 -5.18 1.57 -5.27
C HIS A 107 -6.59 1.67 -4.68
N MET A 108 -7.53 0.87 -5.20
CA MET A 108 -8.85 0.74 -4.59
C MET A 108 -8.72 0.29 -3.13
N CYS A 109 -7.86 -0.67 -2.84
CA CYS A 109 -7.64 -1.15 -1.48
C CYS A 109 -7.05 -0.05 -0.57
N ASP A 110 -5.99 0.63 -1.02
CA ASP A 110 -5.34 1.71 -0.27
C ASP A 110 -6.35 2.81 0.10
N VAL A 111 -7.00 3.38 -0.91
CA VAL A 111 -7.99 4.45 -0.72
C VAL A 111 -9.15 4.00 0.14
N CYS A 112 -9.70 2.81 -0.11
CA CYS A 112 -10.81 2.29 0.69
C CYS A 112 -10.40 2.14 2.16
N SER A 113 -9.23 1.57 2.43
CA SER A 113 -8.73 1.37 3.79
C SER A 113 -8.48 2.69 4.52
N ALA A 114 -8.04 3.73 3.82
CA ALA A 114 -7.76 5.02 4.40
C ALA A 114 -8.99 5.93 4.52
N ARG A 115 -10.04 5.74 3.71
CA ARG A 115 -11.11 6.74 3.54
C ARG A 115 -12.51 6.25 3.89
N LEU A 116 -12.89 5.01 3.57
CA LEU A 116 -14.28 4.56 3.77
C LEU A 116 -14.70 4.59 5.24
N TRP A 117 -13.75 4.23 6.12
CA TRP A 117 -13.96 4.10 7.55
C TRP A 117 -12.92 4.87 8.34
N PHE A 118 -12.51 6.04 7.86
CA PHE A 118 -11.44 6.84 8.47
C PHE A 118 -11.64 7.06 9.99
N ASN A 119 -12.88 7.30 10.40
CA ASN A 119 -13.28 7.50 11.80
C ASN A 119 -13.99 6.28 12.41
N HIS A 120 -14.04 5.14 11.74
CA HIS A 120 -14.78 3.99 12.24
C HIS A 120 -13.87 2.87 12.77
N PRO A 121 -13.93 2.58 14.07
CA PRO A 121 -14.49 3.41 15.14
C PRO A 121 -13.39 4.14 15.91
N MET A 122 -13.49 5.45 15.83
CA MET A 122 -12.67 6.42 16.53
C MET A 122 -13.20 6.65 17.96
N GLU A 123 -14.52 6.56 18.18
CA GLU A 123 -15.16 6.91 19.47
C GLU A 123 -15.37 5.71 20.42
N ASN A 124 -15.53 4.48 19.91
CA ASN A 124 -16.03 3.34 20.71
C ASN A 124 -15.09 2.12 20.79
N ASN A 125 -13.82 2.25 20.39
CA ASN A 125 -12.94 1.13 20.03
C ASN A 125 -13.50 0.23 18.93
N ASP A 126 -12.60 -0.37 18.14
CA ASP A 126 -13.00 -1.25 17.06
C ASP A 126 -13.61 -2.55 17.59
N PRO A 127 -14.87 -2.91 17.21
CA PRO A 127 -15.44 -4.19 17.57
C PRO A 127 -14.63 -5.35 16.97
N TRP A 128 -13.74 -5.09 16.02
CA TRP A 128 -12.79 -6.07 15.52
C TRP A 128 -11.86 -6.57 16.64
N PRO A 129 -11.83 -7.90 16.89
CA PRO A 129 -10.89 -8.49 17.82
C PRO A 129 -9.44 -8.06 17.56
N GLY A 130 -8.79 -7.47 18.56
CA GLY A 130 -7.39 -7.03 18.51
C GLY A 130 -7.15 -5.59 18.07
N ALA A 131 -8.18 -4.84 17.68
CA ALA A 131 -8.06 -3.47 17.17
C ALA A 131 -8.27 -2.38 18.26
N LYS A 132 -8.03 -2.72 19.53
CA LYS A 132 -8.04 -1.76 20.65
C LYS A 132 -6.86 -0.77 20.49
N ARG A 133 -7.13 0.53 20.58
CA ARG A 133 -6.07 1.56 20.50
C ARG A 133 -5.15 1.48 21.73
N ILE A 134 -3.84 1.63 21.51
CA ILE A 134 -2.83 1.64 22.58
C ILE A 134 -2.51 3.09 23.02
N ARG A 135 -2.82 4.09 22.18
CA ARG A 135 -2.73 5.54 22.47
C ARG A 135 -3.78 6.30 21.63
N ASP A 136 -4.34 7.36 22.22
CA ASP A 136 -5.31 8.26 21.56
C ASP A 136 -4.64 9.21 20.58
#